data_AF-A0A8T8TQD1-F1
#
_entry.id   AF-A0A8T8TQD1-F1
#
_cell.length_a   1.000
_cell.length_b   1.000
_cell.length_c   1.000
_cell.angle_alpha   90.00
_cell.angle_beta   90.00
_cell.angle_gamma   90.00
#
_symmetry.space_group_name_H-M   'P 1'
#
loop_
_entity.id
_entity.type
_entity.pdbx_description
1 polymer ?
#
loop_
_entity_poly.entity_id
_entity_poly.type
_entity_poly.pdbx_seq_one_letter_code
_entity_poly.pdbx_strand_id
1 'polypeptide(L)'
;MLALTWQGKNSVVMKSMPVPHLVDPTDALVRVTGTTICGSDLHLLHKALPGMHKNDILGHEFVGTVEEVGDACRDDLGVGQRVVVSFCLSCGECEECKVGHTSQCLRTNPSKTQPLLHGHKLSGFFGYSHLTGGFAGGQAEYVRVPFAKYNCLKIPDELPDEKALFLADVVPTAYHSVVDTLKVLDEHSREGAVWGVWGAGPVGVLVAKFAFLVAKASRVIVVDGDQQRLEHVRNKVEGVETVNFKEVASVPDTIKRITKSPDSKSSSSCSSGGLDVAIDAAGGEYARSWMDNLMLYFNLATDSSETIEECVRCVKPFGTVSIIAEYTYKAHFFPIGALMENGIRLVGSGQTPVHKYWKHLLKEFVLPGRLDPLDLIVTHRFRLEDTARAYELMNKHRYGIIKPFIETKASGTPVEGSPVLTPLV
;
A
#
# COMPACT_ATOMS: atom_id res chain seq x y z
N MET A 1 -24.02 9.17 -11.31
CA MET A 1 -22.61 8.83 -11.55
C MET A 1 -22.44 7.33 -11.71
N LEU A 2 -21.51 6.89 -12.54
CA LEU A 2 -21.03 5.52 -12.57
C LEU A 2 -20.06 5.27 -11.39
N ALA A 3 -20.18 4.12 -10.73
CA ALA A 3 -19.32 3.70 -9.63
C ALA A 3 -19.18 2.17 -9.55
N LEU A 4 -18.00 1.68 -9.14
CA LEU A 4 -17.78 0.28 -8.82
C LEU A 4 -18.37 -0.02 -7.45
N THR A 5 -19.20 -1.05 -7.38
CA THR A 5 -19.90 -1.43 -6.15
C THR A 5 -19.63 -2.88 -5.77
N TRP A 6 -19.41 -3.13 -4.49
CA TRP A 6 -19.29 -4.47 -3.94
C TRP A 6 -20.66 -5.16 -3.87
N GLN A 7 -20.76 -6.38 -4.38
CA GLN A 7 -22.03 -7.13 -4.46
C GLN A 7 -22.06 -8.38 -3.58
N GLY A 8 -20.91 -8.75 -3.02
CA GLY A 8 -20.74 -10.00 -2.29
C GLY A 8 -19.30 -10.50 -2.44
N LYS A 9 -19.00 -11.60 -1.74
CA LYS A 9 -17.73 -12.29 -1.91
C LYS A 9 -17.49 -12.61 -3.39
N ASN A 10 -16.32 -12.23 -3.90
CA ASN A 10 -15.88 -12.39 -5.27
C ASN A 10 -16.77 -11.70 -6.33
N SER A 11 -17.51 -10.66 -5.96
CA SER A 11 -18.40 -9.95 -6.89
C SER A 11 -18.36 -8.44 -6.70
N VAL A 12 -17.95 -7.75 -7.76
CA VAL A 12 -18.05 -6.29 -7.92
C VAL A 12 -18.68 -5.98 -9.27
N VAL A 13 -19.46 -4.92 -9.34
CA VAL A 13 -20.14 -4.50 -10.58
C VAL A 13 -20.18 -2.99 -10.70
N MET A 14 -20.06 -2.47 -11.93
CA MET A 14 -20.29 -1.07 -12.22
C MET A 14 -21.80 -0.78 -12.17
N LYS A 15 -22.19 0.28 -11.45
CA LYS A 15 -23.60 0.71 -11.35
C LYS A 15 -23.74 2.21 -11.50
N SER A 16 -24.90 2.63 -11.99
CA SER A 16 -25.35 4.00 -11.83
C SER A 16 -25.78 4.23 -10.38
N MET A 17 -25.17 5.22 -9.73
CA MET A 17 -25.40 5.64 -8.36
C MET A 17 -25.70 7.15 -8.33
N PRO A 18 -26.40 7.66 -7.30
CA PRO A 18 -26.58 9.10 -7.13
C PRO A 18 -25.23 9.82 -7.02
N VAL A 19 -25.14 11.03 -7.58
CA VAL A 19 -24.00 11.91 -7.32
C VAL A 19 -24.07 12.36 -5.85
N PRO A 20 -22.99 12.23 -5.05
CA PRO A 20 -23.02 12.69 -3.68
C PRO A 20 -23.09 14.22 -3.61
N HIS A 21 -23.65 14.74 -2.54
CA HIS A 21 -23.70 16.18 -2.24
C HIS A 21 -22.90 16.46 -0.96
N LEU A 22 -22.52 17.72 -0.74
CA LEU A 22 -21.90 18.13 0.51
C LEU A 22 -22.88 17.94 1.67
N VAL A 23 -22.40 17.40 2.80
CA VAL A 23 -23.21 17.21 4.02
C VAL A 23 -22.74 18.12 5.14
N ASP A 24 -21.44 18.42 5.17
CA ASP A 24 -20.80 19.27 6.18
C ASP A 24 -20.06 20.46 5.51
N PRO A 25 -19.99 21.64 6.16
CA PRO A 25 -19.23 22.78 5.62
C PRO A 25 -17.73 22.50 5.39
N THR A 26 -17.19 21.44 6.00
CA THR A 26 -15.80 20.99 5.80
C THR A 26 -15.64 20.00 4.65
N ASP A 27 -16.72 19.62 3.96
CA ASP A 27 -16.65 18.70 2.83
C ASP A 27 -16.18 19.38 1.54
N ALA A 28 -15.69 18.57 0.61
CA ALA A 28 -15.60 18.92 -0.81
C ALA A 28 -16.17 17.80 -1.67
N LEU A 29 -16.70 18.16 -2.84
CA LEU A 29 -17.06 17.22 -3.89
C LEU A 29 -15.93 17.21 -4.90
N VAL A 30 -15.35 16.04 -5.15
CA VAL A 30 -14.26 15.85 -6.11
C VAL A 30 -14.80 15.06 -7.29
N ARG A 31 -14.66 15.62 -8.50
CA ARG A 31 -14.84 14.90 -9.75
C ARG A 31 -13.56 14.12 -10.05
N VAL A 32 -13.67 12.79 -10.03
CA VAL A 32 -12.51 11.89 -10.16
C VAL A 32 -12.00 11.91 -11.59
N THR A 33 -10.72 12.21 -11.76
CA THR A 33 -10.01 12.19 -13.05
C THR A 33 -9.12 10.96 -13.19
N GLY A 34 -8.84 10.23 -12.11
CA GLY A 34 -8.15 8.95 -12.16
C GLY A 34 -8.26 8.20 -10.83
N THR A 35 -8.31 6.87 -10.91
CA THR A 35 -8.29 5.98 -9.75
C THR A 35 -7.50 4.71 -10.08
N THR A 36 -7.38 3.79 -9.14
CA THR A 36 -6.64 2.53 -9.29
C THR A 36 -7.30 1.45 -8.44
N ILE A 37 -6.77 0.24 -8.56
CA ILE A 37 -7.07 -0.89 -7.67
C ILE A 37 -5.87 -1.09 -6.75
N CYS A 38 -6.12 -1.21 -5.45
CA CYS A 38 -5.13 -1.58 -4.44
C CYS A 38 -5.15 -3.08 -4.16
N GLY A 39 -4.07 -3.62 -3.59
CA GLY A 39 -4.05 -5.00 -3.09
C GLY A 39 -5.11 -5.22 -2.00
N SER A 40 -5.30 -4.23 -1.13
CA SER A 40 -6.31 -4.25 -0.08
C SER A 40 -7.75 -4.29 -0.61
N ASP A 41 -7.99 -3.76 -1.81
CA ASP A 41 -9.31 -3.90 -2.45
C ASP A 41 -9.62 -5.37 -2.82
N LEU A 42 -8.60 -6.20 -3.07
CA LEU A 42 -8.79 -7.63 -3.30
C LEU A 42 -9.16 -8.37 -2.00
N HIS A 43 -8.61 -7.95 -0.86
CA HIS A 43 -9.02 -8.46 0.46
C HIS A 43 -10.53 -8.19 0.72
N LEU A 44 -11.01 -7.01 0.31
CA LEU A 44 -12.45 -6.67 0.35
C LEU A 44 -13.27 -7.55 -0.62
N LEU A 45 -12.76 -7.77 -1.84
CA LEU A 45 -13.39 -8.64 -2.83
C LEU A 45 -13.59 -10.05 -2.27
N HIS A 46 -12.57 -10.62 -1.61
CA HIS A 46 -12.62 -11.98 -1.04
C HIS A 46 -13.43 -12.07 0.25
N LYS A 47 -13.88 -10.92 0.77
CA LYS A 47 -14.61 -10.78 2.04
C LYS A 47 -13.77 -11.24 3.24
N ALA A 48 -12.46 -10.98 3.23
CA ALA A 48 -11.61 -11.19 4.40
C ALA A 48 -11.91 -10.18 5.51
N LEU A 49 -12.42 -9.01 5.15
CA LEU A 49 -12.88 -7.99 6.09
C LEU A 49 -14.40 -8.05 6.31
N PRO A 50 -14.86 -8.15 7.56
CA PRO A 50 -16.26 -8.03 7.90
C PRO A 50 -16.71 -6.57 7.82
N GLY A 51 -18.04 -6.38 7.82
CA GLY A 51 -18.64 -5.05 7.73
C GLY A 51 -18.70 -4.50 6.30
N MET A 52 -18.54 -5.33 5.27
CA MET A 52 -18.90 -4.97 3.90
C MET A 52 -20.41 -5.16 3.68
N HIS A 53 -21.04 -4.17 3.07
CA HIS A 53 -22.44 -4.17 2.70
C HIS A 53 -22.63 -4.12 1.19
N LYS A 54 -23.71 -4.73 0.71
CA LYS A 54 -24.04 -4.70 -0.71
C LYS A 54 -24.25 -3.26 -1.18
N ASN A 55 -23.60 -2.92 -2.29
CA ASN A 55 -23.52 -1.59 -2.90
C ASN A 55 -22.56 -0.59 -2.25
N ASP A 56 -21.71 -1.00 -1.31
CA ASP A 56 -20.58 -0.16 -0.90
C ASP A 56 -19.72 0.17 -2.13
N ILE A 57 -19.38 1.45 -2.32
CA ILE A 57 -18.55 1.93 -3.42
C ILE A 57 -17.09 1.79 -3.01
N LEU A 58 -16.28 1.10 -3.80
CA LEU A 58 -14.88 0.77 -3.45
C LEU A 58 -13.86 1.84 -3.92
N GLY A 59 -12.61 1.65 -3.51
CA GLY A 59 -11.44 2.41 -3.97
C GLY A 59 -11.05 3.56 -3.05
N HIS A 60 -9.80 3.55 -2.59
CA HIS A 60 -9.25 4.56 -1.68
C HIS A 60 -8.08 5.35 -2.25
N GLU A 61 -7.76 5.12 -3.52
CA GLU A 61 -6.69 5.80 -4.24
C GLU A 61 -7.28 6.53 -5.45
N PHE A 62 -7.37 7.87 -5.37
CA PHE A 62 -7.93 8.66 -6.45
C PHE A 62 -7.37 10.09 -6.48
N VAL A 63 -7.40 10.64 -7.69
CA VAL A 63 -7.07 12.02 -8.03
C VAL A 63 -8.25 12.64 -8.77
N GLY A 64 -8.43 13.94 -8.62
CA GLY A 64 -9.55 14.61 -9.24
C GLY A 64 -9.47 16.13 -9.21
N THR A 65 -10.56 16.73 -9.67
CA THR A 65 -10.76 18.17 -9.63
C THR A 65 -11.88 18.50 -8.64
N VAL A 66 -11.69 19.51 -7.80
CA VAL A 66 -12.73 20.00 -6.89
C VAL A 66 -13.89 20.58 -7.71
N GLU A 67 -15.07 20.00 -7.57
CA GLU A 67 -16.31 20.41 -8.24
C GLU A 67 -17.13 21.37 -7.36
N GLU A 68 -17.17 21.09 -6.05
CA GLU A 68 -17.89 21.87 -5.05
C GLU A 68 -17.09 21.87 -3.74
N VAL A 69 -17.15 22.95 -2.98
CA VAL A 69 -16.45 23.08 -1.70
C VAL A 69 -17.36 23.71 -0.66
N GLY A 70 -17.38 23.13 0.54
CA GLY A 70 -18.11 23.65 1.68
C GLY A 70 -17.50 24.96 2.19
N ASP A 71 -18.32 25.78 2.84
CA ASP A 71 -17.92 27.15 3.22
C ASP A 71 -16.67 27.20 4.11
N ALA A 72 -16.47 26.20 4.98
CA ALA A 72 -15.31 26.15 5.88
C ALA A 72 -14.00 25.74 5.18
N CYS A 73 -14.03 25.40 3.89
CA CYS A 73 -12.86 25.01 3.10
C CYS A 73 -12.50 26.03 2.01
N ARG A 74 -13.29 27.10 1.79
CA ARG A 74 -13.11 28.03 0.65
C ARG A 74 -11.78 28.78 0.65
N ASP A 75 -11.19 29.02 1.82
CA ASP A 75 -9.87 29.67 1.93
C ASP A 75 -8.72 28.72 1.56
N ASP A 76 -8.94 27.42 1.67
CA ASP A 76 -7.93 26.39 1.45
C ASP A 76 -8.10 25.66 0.13
N LEU A 77 -9.32 25.54 -0.41
CA LEU A 77 -9.64 24.81 -1.63
C LEU A 77 -10.61 25.60 -2.50
N GLY A 78 -10.33 25.65 -3.81
CA GLY A 78 -11.19 26.30 -4.80
C GLY A 78 -11.75 25.29 -5.81
N VAL A 79 -12.92 25.60 -6.37
CA VAL A 79 -13.48 24.87 -7.51
C VAL A 79 -12.50 24.93 -8.70
N GLY A 80 -12.31 23.80 -9.39
CA GLY A 80 -11.33 23.65 -10.46
C GLY A 80 -9.93 23.25 -9.99
N GLN A 81 -9.65 23.26 -8.68
CA GLN A 81 -8.36 22.83 -8.15
C GLN A 81 -8.17 21.32 -8.33
N ARG A 82 -7.03 20.92 -8.89
CA ARG A 82 -6.60 19.52 -8.93
C ARG A 82 -6.08 19.07 -7.57
N VAL A 83 -6.54 17.92 -7.12
CA VAL A 83 -6.22 17.36 -5.80
C VAL A 83 -6.02 15.84 -5.86
N VAL A 84 -5.06 15.33 -5.09
CA VAL A 84 -4.99 13.92 -4.68
C VAL A 84 -5.52 13.81 -3.26
N VAL A 85 -6.28 12.75 -2.99
CA VAL A 85 -6.96 12.57 -1.71
C VAL A 85 -6.29 11.43 -0.94
N SER A 86 -5.99 11.66 0.33
CA SER A 86 -5.42 10.63 1.22
C SER A 86 -6.40 9.47 1.38
N PHE A 87 -5.91 8.23 1.31
CA PHE A 87 -6.75 7.04 1.52
C PHE A 87 -7.39 7.02 2.92
N CYS A 88 -6.66 7.50 3.93
CA CYS A 88 -7.15 7.66 5.29
C CYS A 88 -7.72 9.06 5.53
N LEU A 89 -8.85 9.13 6.22
CA LEU A 89 -9.55 10.35 6.60
C LEU A 89 -9.10 10.85 7.97
N SER A 90 -8.66 12.10 8.01
CA SER A 90 -8.22 12.76 9.21
C SER A 90 -8.90 14.11 9.42
N CYS A 91 -9.16 14.45 10.68
CA CYS A 91 -9.80 15.71 11.05
C CYS A 91 -8.82 16.87 11.21
N GLY A 92 -7.52 16.61 11.31
CA GLY A 92 -6.48 17.63 11.52
C GLY A 92 -6.42 18.22 12.93
N GLU A 93 -7.37 17.91 13.82
CA GLU A 93 -7.54 18.63 15.10
C GLU A 93 -7.36 17.75 16.35
N CYS A 94 -7.58 16.44 16.26
CA CYS A 94 -7.42 15.56 17.42
C CYS A 94 -5.95 15.38 17.79
N GLU A 95 -5.68 14.87 19.01
CA GLU A 95 -4.31 14.68 19.52
C GLU A 95 -3.43 13.86 18.57
N GLU A 96 -3.94 12.74 18.03
CA GLU A 96 -3.21 11.93 17.05
C GLU A 96 -2.92 12.68 15.74
N CYS A 97 -3.87 13.48 15.24
CA CYS A 97 -3.63 14.31 14.05
C CYS A 97 -2.56 15.39 14.30
N LYS A 98 -2.54 15.99 15.50
CA LYS A 98 -1.58 17.04 15.88
C LYS A 98 -0.14 16.54 15.95
N VAL A 99 0.07 15.27 16.30
CA VAL A 99 1.40 14.62 16.30
C VAL A 99 1.72 13.88 15.00
N GLY A 100 0.83 13.93 14.01
CA GLY A 100 1.02 13.34 12.69
C GLY A 100 0.74 11.83 12.61
N HIS A 101 0.00 11.26 13.56
CA HIS A 101 -0.51 9.88 13.53
C HIS A 101 -1.89 9.83 12.87
N THR A 102 -1.98 10.33 11.64
CA THR A 102 -3.26 10.58 10.96
C THR A 102 -4.06 9.31 10.68
N SER A 103 -3.40 8.16 10.54
CA SER A 103 -4.07 6.86 10.42
C SER A 103 -4.84 6.44 11.68
N GLN A 104 -4.63 7.10 12.82
CA GLN A 104 -5.30 6.88 14.11
C GLN A 104 -6.24 8.04 14.50
N CYS A 105 -6.79 8.75 13.51
CA CYS A 105 -7.69 9.87 13.78
C CYS A 105 -8.90 9.46 14.64
N LEU A 106 -9.09 10.14 15.77
CA LEU A 106 -10.11 9.79 16.78
C LEU A 106 -11.55 10.18 16.40
N ARG A 107 -11.73 10.97 15.32
CA ARG A 107 -13.02 11.59 14.95
C ARG A 107 -13.64 11.03 13.68
N THR A 108 -12.85 10.39 12.81
CA THR A 108 -13.33 10.03 11.46
C THR A 108 -13.92 8.64 11.38
N ASN A 109 -13.61 7.75 12.32
CA ASN A 109 -14.20 6.42 12.35
C ASN A 109 -15.30 6.30 13.44
N PRO A 110 -16.59 6.18 13.06
CA PRO A 110 -17.68 5.97 14.00
C PRO A 110 -17.81 4.53 14.52
N SER A 111 -17.03 3.58 14.01
CA SER A 111 -17.12 2.17 14.39
C SER A 111 -16.84 1.96 15.88
N LYS A 112 -17.77 1.28 16.56
CA LYS A 112 -17.60 0.84 17.96
C LYS A 112 -16.94 -0.55 18.06
N THR A 113 -16.97 -1.32 16.98
CA THR A 113 -16.44 -2.69 16.93
C THR A 113 -14.96 -2.71 16.59
N GLN A 114 -14.49 -1.79 15.74
CA GLN A 114 -13.09 -1.76 15.31
C GLN A 114 -12.10 -1.61 16.48
N PRO A 115 -12.30 -0.70 17.46
CA PRO A 115 -11.37 -0.59 18.59
C PRO A 115 -11.31 -1.83 19.48
N LEU A 116 -12.37 -2.65 19.50
CA LEU A 116 -12.36 -3.93 20.22
C LEU A 116 -11.44 -4.97 19.58
N LEU A 117 -11.12 -4.79 18.29
CA LEU A 117 -10.24 -5.67 17.53
C LEU A 117 -8.77 -5.26 17.65
N HIS A 118 -8.50 -3.96 17.64
CA HIS A 118 -7.13 -3.41 17.54
C HIS A 118 -6.66 -2.62 18.77
N GLY A 119 -7.49 -2.52 19.81
CA GLY A 119 -7.20 -1.78 21.05
C GLY A 119 -7.42 -0.27 20.97
N HIS A 120 -7.19 0.33 19.80
CA HIS A 120 -7.38 1.76 19.55
C HIS A 120 -8.20 2.01 18.27
N LYS A 121 -8.71 3.25 18.13
CA LYS A 121 -9.46 3.69 16.95
C LYS A 121 -8.53 3.92 15.77
N LEU A 122 -8.77 3.18 14.68
CA LEU A 122 -8.28 3.57 13.36
C LEU A 122 -9.08 4.76 12.83
N SER A 123 -8.46 5.55 11.96
CA SER A 123 -9.15 6.55 11.14
C SER A 123 -10.16 5.93 10.17
N GLY A 124 -11.04 6.77 9.61
CA GLY A 124 -11.92 6.33 8.53
C GLY A 124 -11.15 6.12 7.23
N PHE A 125 -11.53 5.13 6.42
CA PHE A 125 -10.93 4.87 5.11
C PHE A 125 -11.99 5.01 4.01
N PHE A 126 -11.60 5.59 2.89
CA PHE A 126 -12.46 5.62 1.70
C PHE A 126 -12.65 4.22 1.14
N GLY A 127 -13.82 3.93 0.56
CA GLY A 127 -14.09 2.72 -0.20
C GLY A 127 -13.77 1.41 0.51
N TYR A 128 -13.86 1.40 1.84
CA TYR A 128 -13.49 0.29 2.71
C TYR A 128 -14.69 -0.18 3.53
N SER A 129 -14.48 -1.11 4.45
CA SER A 129 -15.56 -1.67 5.26
C SER A 129 -16.12 -0.69 6.29
N HIS A 130 -17.31 -0.99 6.81
CA HIS A 130 -17.94 -0.24 7.89
C HIS A 130 -17.17 -0.34 9.23
N LEU A 131 -16.14 -1.19 9.33
CA LEU A 131 -15.19 -1.15 10.45
C LEU A 131 -14.30 0.11 10.43
N THR A 132 -14.07 0.69 9.26
CA THR A 132 -13.29 1.92 9.06
C THR A 132 -14.19 3.04 8.57
N GLY A 133 -15.44 3.06 9.03
CA GLY A 133 -16.39 4.16 8.85
C GLY A 133 -17.30 4.11 7.63
N GLY A 134 -17.11 3.17 6.70
CA GLY A 134 -18.06 2.94 5.59
C GLY A 134 -18.18 4.13 4.63
N PHE A 135 -17.10 4.87 4.41
CA PHE A 135 -17.08 5.98 3.46
C PHE A 135 -17.05 5.46 2.02
N ALA A 136 -17.83 6.08 1.13
CA ALA A 136 -17.82 5.74 -0.29
C ALA A 136 -16.46 6.06 -0.94
N GLY A 137 -15.95 5.14 -1.76
CA GLY A 137 -14.66 5.25 -2.42
C GLY A 137 -14.65 5.97 -3.76
N GLY A 138 -13.45 6.09 -4.32
CA GLY A 138 -13.12 6.81 -5.55
C GLY A 138 -13.02 5.99 -6.82
N GLN A 139 -13.38 4.71 -6.81
CA GLN A 139 -13.67 3.99 -8.05
C GLN A 139 -15.05 4.39 -8.60
N ALA A 140 -15.23 5.69 -8.84
CA ALA A 140 -16.47 6.34 -9.23
C ALA A 140 -16.18 7.63 -10.01
N GLU A 141 -17.18 8.25 -10.63
CA GLU A 141 -17.01 9.56 -11.30
C GLU A 141 -16.92 10.73 -10.31
N TYR A 142 -17.51 10.62 -9.11
CA TYR A 142 -17.49 11.65 -8.08
C TYR A 142 -17.36 11.06 -6.67
N VAL A 143 -16.69 11.77 -5.76
CA VAL A 143 -16.51 11.40 -4.36
C VAL A 143 -16.71 12.62 -3.47
N ARG A 144 -17.42 12.44 -2.36
CA ARG A 144 -17.46 13.41 -1.27
C ARG A 144 -16.29 13.17 -0.34
N VAL A 145 -15.50 14.20 -0.09
CA VAL A 145 -14.30 14.17 0.75
C VAL A 145 -14.56 14.97 2.04
N PRO A 146 -14.76 14.30 3.19
CA PRO A 146 -14.86 14.96 4.49
C PRO A 146 -13.55 15.63 4.92
N PHE A 147 -13.66 16.70 5.73
CA PHE A 147 -12.51 17.47 6.23
C PHE A 147 -11.53 17.82 5.10
N ALA A 148 -12.06 18.30 3.97
CA ALA A 148 -11.37 18.37 2.69
C ALA A 148 -10.07 19.17 2.75
N LYS A 149 -10.04 20.27 3.51
CA LYS A 149 -8.83 21.06 3.80
C LYS A 149 -7.63 20.19 4.21
N TYR A 150 -7.88 19.16 5.01
CA TYR A 150 -6.84 18.30 5.54
C TYR A 150 -6.57 17.09 4.64
N ASN A 151 -7.63 16.51 4.06
CA ASN A 151 -7.54 15.27 3.28
C ASN A 151 -7.27 15.45 1.78
N CYS A 152 -7.30 16.69 1.26
CA CYS A 152 -6.91 17.02 -0.11
C CYS A 152 -5.51 17.65 -0.17
N LEU A 153 -4.61 17.04 -0.94
CA LEU A 153 -3.34 17.65 -1.34
C LEU A 153 -3.50 18.28 -2.73
N LYS A 154 -3.26 19.59 -2.82
CA LYS A 154 -3.23 20.31 -4.10
C LYS A 154 -2.10 19.78 -4.98
N ILE A 155 -2.42 19.54 -6.24
CA ILE A 155 -1.47 19.12 -7.27
C ILE A 155 -1.21 20.32 -8.19
N PRO A 156 0.06 20.63 -8.51
CA PRO A 156 0.37 21.68 -9.48
C PRO A 156 0.02 21.23 -10.91
N ASP A 157 -0.33 22.17 -11.78
CA ASP A 157 -0.88 21.85 -13.11
C ASP A 157 0.09 21.04 -13.98
N GLU A 158 1.39 21.26 -13.82
CA GLU A 158 2.44 20.55 -14.55
C GLU A 158 2.61 19.08 -14.16
N LEU A 159 2.10 18.64 -13.00
CA LEU A 159 2.23 17.24 -12.57
C LEU A 159 1.04 16.42 -13.09
N PRO A 160 1.25 15.37 -13.91
CA PRO A 160 0.16 14.54 -14.42
C PRO A 160 -0.55 13.73 -13.34
N ASP A 161 -1.84 13.45 -13.55
CA ASP A 161 -2.66 12.62 -12.66
C ASP A 161 -2.08 11.21 -12.50
N GLU A 162 -1.54 10.64 -13.58
CA GLU A 162 -0.89 9.34 -13.63
C GLU A 162 0.35 9.23 -12.73
N LYS A 163 0.91 10.37 -12.28
CA LYS A 163 2.01 10.38 -11.29
C LYS A 163 1.50 10.78 -9.91
N ALA A 164 0.62 11.78 -9.85
CA ALA A 164 0.13 12.35 -8.60
C ALA A 164 -0.78 11.40 -7.81
N LEU A 165 -1.58 10.57 -8.50
CA LEU A 165 -2.55 9.65 -7.89
C LEU A 165 -1.94 8.82 -6.76
N PHE A 166 -0.73 8.29 -6.97
CA PHE A 166 -0.10 7.36 -6.02
C PHE A 166 0.42 8.01 -4.74
N LEU A 167 0.37 9.34 -4.63
CA LEU A 167 0.54 10.07 -3.36
C LEU A 167 -0.65 9.88 -2.40
N ALA A 168 -1.77 9.31 -2.86
CA ALA A 168 -2.92 8.96 -2.04
C ALA A 168 -2.60 7.86 -1.01
N ASP A 169 -1.74 6.90 -1.38
CA ASP A 169 -1.44 5.70 -0.58
C ASP A 169 -0.04 5.13 -0.84
N VAL A 170 0.14 4.37 -1.94
CA VAL A 170 1.26 3.41 -2.05
C VAL A 170 2.65 4.06 -2.00
N VAL A 171 2.80 5.30 -2.51
CA VAL A 171 4.08 6.03 -2.44
C VAL A 171 4.39 6.43 -0.98
N PRO A 172 3.48 7.14 -0.26
CA PRO A 172 3.61 7.34 1.18
C PRO A 172 3.81 6.05 1.97
N THR A 173 3.10 4.97 1.63
CA THR A 173 3.15 3.70 2.36
C THR A 173 4.52 3.04 2.28
N ALA A 174 5.08 2.97 1.07
CA ALA A 174 6.44 2.47 0.89
C ALA A 174 7.51 3.38 1.51
N TYR A 175 7.33 4.70 1.45
CA TYR A 175 8.27 5.63 2.10
C TYR A 175 8.22 5.49 3.62
N HIS A 176 7.02 5.38 4.19
CA HIS A 176 6.79 5.25 5.62
C HIS A 176 7.48 4.02 6.20
N SER A 177 7.32 2.85 5.58
CA SER A 177 7.97 1.63 6.07
C SER A 177 9.49 1.77 6.12
N VAL A 178 10.10 2.37 5.10
CA VAL A 178 11.55 2.61 5.05
C VAL A 178 11.98 3.61 6.14
N VAL A 179 11.37 4.78 6.21
CA VAL A 179 11.82 5.82 7.17
C VAL A 179 11.50 5.50 8.62
N ASP A 180 10.42 4.75 8.88
CA ASP A 180 10.09 4.31 10.23
C ASP A 180 11.06 3.23 10.71
N THR A 181 11.40 2.29 9.83
CA THR A 181 12.46 1.30 10.08
C THR A 181 13.80 1.96 10.37
N LEU A 182 14.18 2.99 9.59
CA LEU A 182 15.44 3.70 9.81
C LEU A 182 15.56 4.29 11.23
N LYS A 183 14.46 4.67 11.90
CA LYS A 183 14.51 5.25 13.25
C LYS A 183 15.04 4.30 14.32
N VAL A 184 14.89 3.00 14.10
CA VAL A 184 15.33 1.97 15.06
C VAL A 184 16.65 1.32 14.68
N LEU A 185 17.15 1.60 13.46
CA LEU A 185 18.48 1.16 13.03
C LEU A 185 19.54 2.10 13.61
N ASP A 186 20.52 1.52 14.32
CA ASP A 186 21.74 2.20 14.68
C ASP A 186 22.61 2.51 13.45
N GLU A 187 23.57 3.43 13.61
CA GLU A 187 24.43 3.91 12.52
C GLU A 187 25.23 2.77 11.88
N HIS A 188 25.71 1.82 12.68
CA HIS A 188 26.47 0.66 12.21
C HIS A 188 25.62 -0.27 11.34
N SER A 189 24.34 -0.44 11.68
CA SER A 189 23.39 -1.26 10.92
C SER A 189 22.92 -0.61 9.62
N ARG A 190 23.22 0.67 9.38
CA ARG A 190 22.87 1.39 8.13
C ARG A 190 23.95 1.29 7.07
N GLU A 191 25.21 1.35 7.46
CA GLU A 191 26.33 1.23 6.53
C GLU A 191 26.44 -0.22 6.02
N GLY A 192 26.51 -0.42 4.71
CA GLY A 192 26.60 -1.77 4.14
C GLY A 192 25.30 -2.58 4.20
N ALA A 193 24.18 -1.99 4.66
CA ALA A 193 22.96 -2.73 5.00
C ALA A 193 22.38 -3.51 3.83
N VAL A 194 22.04 -4.78 4.08
CA VAL A 194 21.31 -5.66 3.16
C VAL A 194 19.85 -5.73 3.56
N TRP A 195 18.97 -5.33 2.65
CA TRP A 195 17.53 -5.25 2.86
C TRP A 195 16.82 -6.39 2.11
N GLY A 196 15.91 -7.08 2.78
CA GLY A 196 14.96 -8.00 2.15
C GLY A 196 13.56 -7.38 2.10
N VAL A 197 12.85 -7.57 0.99
CA VAL A 197 11.48 -7.09 0.81
C VAL A 197 10.60 -8.25 0.36
N TRP A 198 9.57 -8.58 1.14
CA TRP A 198 8.60 -9.62 0.80
C TRP A 198 7.42 -9.01 0.06
N GLY A 199 7.18 -9.50 -1.15
CA GLY A 199 6.20 -8.98 -2.08
C GLY A 199 6.83 -8.08 -3.15
N ALA A 200 6.60 -8.42 -4.42
CA ALA A 200 6.98 -7.66 -5.61
C ALA A 200 5.78 -6.94 -6.25
N GLY A 201 4.73 -6.68 -5.46
CA GLY A 201 3.63 -5.79 -5.85
C GLY A 201 4.03 -4.31 -5.81
N PRO A 202 3.08 -3.38 -6.06
CA PRO A 202 3.36 -1.94 -6.14
C PRO A 202 4.13 -1.37 -4.93
N VAL A 203 3.71 -1.73 -3.71
CA VAL A 203 4.38 -1.30 -2.47
C VAL A 203 5.79 -1.87 -2.39
N GLY A 204 5.98 -3.15 -2.68
CA GLY A 204 7.31 -3.79 -2.64
C GLY A 204 8.31 -3.19 -3.62
N VAL A 205 7.86 -2.88 -4.85
CA VAL A 205 8.68 -2.18 -5.86
C VAL A 205 9.10 -0.80 -5.36
N LEU A 206 8.17 -0.04 -4.78
CA LEU A 206 8.45 1.28 -4.21
C LEU A 206 9.36 1.19 -2.98
N VAL A 207 9.18 0.18 -2.11
CA VAL A 207 10.05 -0.06 -0.95
C VAL A 207 11.47 -0.36 -1.41
N ALA A 208 11.65 -1.22 -2.42
CA ALA A 208 12.97 -1.50 -2.98
C ALA A 208 13.64 -0.23 -3.53
N LYS A 209 12.86 0.62 -4.24
CA LYS A 209 13.36 1.91 -4.73
C LYS A 209 13.76 2.84 -3.60
N PHE A 210 12.94 2.98 -2.56
CA PHE A 210 13.24 3.83 -1.41
C PHE A 210 14.36 3.28 -0.52
N ALA A 211 14.54 1.96 -0.43
CA ALA A 211 15.68 1.37 0.27
C ALA A 211 17.00 1.83 -0.35
N PHE A 212 17.11 1.86 -1.68
CA PHE A 212 18.28 2.45 -2.35
C PHE A 212 18.33 3.98 -2.24
N LEU A 213 17.23 4.66 -2.55
CA LEU A 213 17.22 6.13 -2.67
C LEU A 213 17.38 6.84 -1.32
N VAL A 214 16.76 6.33 -0.26
CA VAL A 214 16.61 6.99 1.05
C VAL A 214 17.45 6.28 2.10
N ALA A 215 17.30 4.96 2.26
CA ALA A 215 18.06 4.21 3.26
C ALA A 215 19.53 3.97 2.85
N LYS A 216 19.88 4.22 1.57
CA LYS A 216 21.20 3.94 1.01
C LYS A 216 21.64 2.49 1.23
N ALA A 217 20.67 1.57 1.16
CA ALA A 217 20.92 0.14 1.25
C ALA A 217 21.98 -0.26 0.22
N SER A 218 22.94 -1.08 0.64
CA SER A 218 24.00 -1.55 -0.26
C SER A 218 23.50 -2.66 -1.17
N ARG A 219 22.54 -3.45 -0.70
CA ARG A 219 21.87 -4.51 -1.45
C ARG A 219 20.40 -4.57 -1.06
N VAL A 220 19.54 -4.85 -2.03
CA VAL A 220 18.11 -5.08 -1.83
C VAL A 220 17.72 -6.36 -2.53
N ILE A 221 17.09 -7.29 -1.79
CA ILE A 221 16.64 -8.58 -2.27
C ILE A 221 15.12 -8.64 -2.14
N VAL A 222 14.41 -8.78 -3.26
CA VAL A 222 12.94 -8.89 -3.30
C VAL A 222 12.53 -10.36 -3.41
N VAL A 223 11.60 -10.80 -2.57
CA VAL A 223 11.10 -12.17 -2.50
C VAL A 223 9.63 -12.20 -2.91
N ASP A 224 9.29 -12.97 -3.93
CA ASP A 224 7.91 -13.19 -4.39
C ASP A 224 7.80 -14.58 -5.07
N GLY A 225 6.59 -15.06 -5.33
CA GLY A 225 6.33 -16.32 -6.02
C GLY A 225 5.78 -16.13 -7.43
N ASP A 226 5.54 -14.88 -7.85
CA ASP A 226 5.13 -14.50 -9.19
C ASP A 226 6.35 -14.00 -9.98
N GLN A 227 6.77 -14.82 -10.94
CA GLN A 227 7.94 -14.54 -11.77
C GLN A 227 7.79 -13.24 -12.59
N GLN A 228 6.57 -12.90 -13.04
CA GLN A 228 6.35 -11.67 -13.81
C GLN A 228 6.56 -10.43 -12.94
N ARG A 229 6.16 -10.48 -11.66
CA ARG A 229 6.42 -9.42 -10.69
C ARG A 229 7.90 -9.27 -10.39
N LEU A 230 8.62 -10.38 -10.23
CA LEU A 230 10.07 -10.39 -10.03
C LEU A 230 10.85 -9.85 -11.24
N GLU A 231 10.37 -10.12 -12.46
CA GLU A 231 10.93 -9.53 -13.68
C GLU A 231 10.66 -8.03 -13.76
N HIS A 232 9.44 -7.60 -13.43
CA HIS A 232 9.08 -6.18 -13.39
C HIS A 232 9.99 -5.39 -12.44
N VAL A 233 10.16 -5.85 -11.20
CA VAL A 233 11.01 -5.13 -10.23
C VAL A 233 12.47 -5.09 -10.66
N ARG A 234 13.01 -6.19 -11.24
CA ARG A 234 14.37 -6.21 -11.82
C ARG A 234 14.57 -5.19 -12.93
N ASN A 235 13.56 -5.03 -13.77
CA ASN A 235 13.62 -4.08 -14.88
C ASN A 235 13.47 -2.62 -14.43
N LYS A 236 12.75 -2.36 -13.34
CA LYS A 236 12.41 -1.01 -12.87
C LYS A 236 13.30 -0.47 -11.74
N VAL A 237 13.95 -1.36 -10.99
CA VAL A 237 14.81 -0.98 -9.87
C VAL A 237 16.22 -1.51 -10.12
N GLU A 238 17.11 -0.63 -10.58
CA GLU A 238 18.51 -0.96 -10.81
C GLU A 238 19.19 -1.51 -9.55
N GLY A 239 19.95 -2.61 -9.71
CA GLY A 239 20.70 -3.24 -8.63
C GLY A 239 19.87 -4.14 -7.71
N VAL A 240 18.57 -4.28 -7.92
CA VAL A 240 17.74 -5.19 -7.12
C VAL A 240 18.02 -6.65 -7.45
N GLU A 241 18.15 -7.48 -6.43
CA GLU A 241 18.21 -8.93 -6.54
C GLU A 241 16.82 -9.52 -6.29
N THR A 242 16.53 -10.69 -6.86
CA THR A 242 15.22 -11.34 -6.68
C THR A 242 15.35 -12.82 -6.32
N VAL A 243 14.48 -13.29 -5.43
CA VAL A 243 14.35 -14.70 -5.09
C VAL A 243 12.91 -15.15 -5.33
N ASN A 244 12.75 -16.15 -6.20
CA ASN A 244 11.47 -16.82 -6.38
C ASN A 244 11.33 -17.94 -5.34
N PHE A 245 10.42 -17.77 -4.38
CA PHE A 245 10.26 -18.76 -3.29
C PHE A 245 9.69 -20.10 -3.77
N LYS A 246 9.17 -20.19 -5.01
CA LYS A 246 8.74 -21.47 -5.62
C LYS A 246 9.89 -22.26 -6.23
N GLU A 247 11.04 -21.63 -6.44
CA GLU A 247 12.21 -22.23 -7.11
C GLU A 247 13.32 -22.61 -6.12
N VAL A 248 13.15 -22.28 -4.83
CA VAL A 248 14.12 -22.59 -3.77
C VAL A 248 13.47 -23.45 -2.69
N ALA A 249 14.25 -24.37 -2.11
CA ALA A 249 13.77 -25.22 -1.03
C ALA A 249 13.53 -24.46 0.29
N SER A 250 14.29 -23.37 0.51
CA SER A 250 14.25 -22.57 1.73
C SER A 250 14.75 -21.16 1.41
N VAL A 251 13.88 -20.16 1.58
CA VAL A 251 14.26 -18.74 1.46
C VAL A 251 15.29 -18.37 2.52
N PRO A 252 15.14 -18.71 3.82
CA PRO A 252 16.15 -18.39 4.82
C PRO A 252 17.56 -18.92 4.50
N ASP A 253 17.67 -20.16 4.02
CA ASP A 253 18.98 -20.73 3.68
C ASP A 253 19.55 -20.09 2.41
N THR A 254 18.69 -19.77 1.45
CA THR A 254 19.07 -19.05 0.23
C THR A 254 19.60 -17.66 0.58
N ILE A 255 18.87 -16.88 1.38
CA ILE A 255 19.27 -15.55 1.83
C ILE A 255 20.61 -15.61 2.56
N LYS A 256 20.77 -16.51 3.54
CA LYS A 256 22.05 -16.68 4.26
C LYS A 256 23.19 -17.01 3.29
N ARG A 257 22.96 -17.87 2.30
CA ARG A 257 23.99 -18.25 1.32
C ARG A 257 24.42 -17.09 0.42
N ILE A 258 23.48 -16.30 -0.11
CA ILE A 258 23.80 -15.21 -1.06
C ILE A 258 24.29 -13.93 -0.39
N THR A 259 24.12 -13.82 0.93
CA THR A 259 24.56 -12.66 1.74
C THR A 259 25.83 -12.93 2.54
N LYS A 260 26.38 -14.16 2.50
CA LYS A 260 27.70 -14.46 3.07
C LYS A 260 28.81 -13.72 2.32
N SER A 261 29.72 -13.10 3.06
CA SER A 261 30.87 -12.41 2.49
C SER A 261 31.79 -13.39 1.74
N PRO A 262 32.31 -13.04 0.55
CA PRO A 262 33.29 -13.86 -0.19
C PRO A 262 34.56 -14.18 0.62
N ASP A 263 34.94 -13.30 1.55
CA ASP A 263 36.13 -13.45 2.40
C ASP A 263 35.96 -14.53 3.49
N SER A 264 34.78 -15.13 3.61
CA SER A 264 34.48 -16.22 4.56
C SER A 264 35.13 -17.56 4.23
N LYS A 265 35.96 -17.64 3.18
CA LYS A 265 36.80 -18.81 2.88
C LYS A 265 38.09 -18.83 3.71
N SER A 266 38.44 -17.72 4.34
CA SER A 266 39.44 -17.68 5.40
C SER A 266 38.84 -18.23 6.69
N SER A 267 39.55 -19.13 7.38
CA SER A 267 39.17 -19.64 8.71
C SER A 267 39.04 -18.56 9.79
N SER A 268 39.40 -17.30 9.48
CA SER A 268 39.29 -16.13 10.37
C SER A 268 38.04 -15.25 10.13
N SER A 269 37.25 -15.48 9.08
CA SER A 269 36.08 -14.67 8.74
C SER A 269 34.79 -15.39 9.12
N CYS A 270 34.23 -15.04 10.29
CA CYS A 270 32.99 -15.60 10.80
C CYS A 270 31.78 -14.78 10.31
N SER A 271 31.26 -15.09 9.12
CA SER A 271 30.03 -14.49 8.59
C SER A 271 28.92 -15.53 8.47
N SER A 272 27.85 -15.37 9.26
CA SER A 272 26.66 -16.21 9.21
C SER A 272 25.76 -15.94 7.99
N GLY A 273 25.94 -14.79 7.33
CA GLY A 273 24.98 -14.25 6.35
C GLY A 273 23.69 -13.76 7.04
N GLY A 274 22.75 -13.29 6.25
CA GLY A 274 21.46 -12.76 6.68
C GLY A 274 21.25 -11.30 6.26
N LEU A 275 20.05 -10.79 6.57
CA LEU A 275 19.64 -9.42 6.29
C LEU A 275 19.83 -8.52 7.52
N ASP A 276 20.08 -7.25 7.30
CA ASP A 276 20.03 -6.23 8.36
C ASP A 276 18.59 -5.76 8.58
N VAL A 277 17.81 -5.73 7.50
CA VAL A 277 16.39 -5.33 7.49
C VAL A 277 15.56 -6.32 6.66
N ALA A 278 14.39 -6.69 7.14
CA ALA A 278 13.33 -7.32 6.36
C ALA A 278 12.05 -6.46 6.42
N ILE A 279 11.44 -6.19 5.26
CA ILE A 279 10.13 -5.51 5.16
C ILE A 279 9.11 -6.49 4.60
N ASP A 280 8.04 -6.72 5.35
CA ASP A 280 6.85 -7.41 4.86
C ASP A 280 5.90 -6.44 4.18
N ALA A 281 5.79 -6.57 2.85
CA ALA A 281 4.88 -5.85 1.98
C ALA A 281 3.95 -6.81 1.19
N ALA A 282 3.78 -8.06 1.66
CA ALA A 282 2.96 -9.10 1.02
C ALA A 282 1.65 -9.40 1.78
N GLY A 283 1.70 -9.42 3.11
CA GLY A 283 0.52 -9.54 3.97
C GLY A 283 0.05 -10.97 4.22
N GLY A 284 -1.00 -11.09 5.05
CA GLY A 284 -1.44 -12.35 5.65
C GLY A 284 -2.39 -13.22 4.82
N GLU A 285 -2.92 -12.73 3.69
CA GLU A 285 -3.94 -13.46 2.89
C GLU A 285 -3.36 -14.55 1.99
N TYR A 286 -2.04 -14.58 1.79
CA TYR A 286 -1.35 -15.54 0.93
C TYR A 286 -0.68 -16.65 1.76
N ALA A 287 -1.49 -17.53 2.35
CA ALA A 287 -0.99 -18.75 2.97
C ALA A 287 -0.27 -19.62 1.93
N ARG A 288 1.02 -19.90 2.16
CA ARG A 288 1.87 -20.71 1.28
C ARG A 288 1.80 -22.19 1.66
N SER A 289 1.56 -22.54 2.92
CA SER A 289 1.37 -23.93 3.36
C SER A 289 -0.09 -24.39 3.30
N TRP A 290 -0.27 -25.70 3.13
CA TRP A 290 -1.58 -26.36 3.22
C TRP A 290 -2.21 -26.25 4.62
N MET A 291 -1.38 -26.17 5.68
CA MET A 291 -1.86 -26.03 7.06
C MET A 291 -2.46 -24.65 7.32
N ASP A 292 -1.83 -23.57 6.85
CA ASP A 292 -2.39 -22.22 6.98
C ASP A 292 -3.62 -22.03 6.09
N ASN A 293 -3.62 -22.62 4.88
CA ASN A 293 -4.83 -22.65 4.04
C ASN A 293 -6.00 -23.36 4.74
N LEU A 294 -5.75 -24.45 5.46
CA LEU A 294 -6.76 -25.12 6.28
C LEU A 294 -7.21 -24.27 7.48
N MET A 295 -6.28 -23.58 8.15
CA MET A 295 -6.59 -22.73 9.30
C MET A 295 -7.43 -21.51 8.90
N LEU A 296 -7.10 -20.86 7.78
CA LEU A 296 -7.92 -19.81 7.17
C LEU A 296 -9.29 -20.37 6.74
N TYR A 297 -9.33 -21.54 6.10
CA TYR A 297 -10.57 -22.18 5.65
C TYR A 297 -11.52 -22.53 6.81
N PHE A 298 -10.99 -22.94 7.96
CA PHE A 298 -11.77 -23.28 9.16
C PHE A 298 -11.97 -22.10 10.13
N ASN A 299 -11.57 -20.86 9.79
CA ASN A 299 -11.55 -19.70 10.70
C ASN A 299 -10.77 -19.94 12.01
N LEU A 300 -9.79 -20.85 12.00
CA LEU A 300 -8.89 -21.11 13.13
C LEU A 300 -7.72 -20.11 13.15
N ALA A 301 -7.45 -19.45 12.03
CA ALA A 301 -6.61 -18.27 11.90
C ALA A 301 -7.29 -17.31 10.93
N THR A 302 -7.04 -16.02 11.08
CA THR A 302 -7.59 -14.98 10.20
C THR A 302 -6.52 -14.36 9.29
N ASP A 303 -5.25 -14.49 9.66
CA ASP A 303 -4.08 -14.11 8.86
C ASP A 303 -3.00 -15.20 8.99
N SER A 304 -2.20 -15.41 7.94
CA SER A 304 -1.01 -16.30 7.97
C SER A 304 0.19 -15.62 8.63
N SER A 305 0.98 -16.36 9.42
CA SER A 305 2.24 -15.88 10.01
C SER A 305 3.49 -16.24 9.20
N GLU A 306 3.34 -16.92 8.06
CA GLU A 306 4.47 -17.50 7.34
C GLU A 306 5.46 -16.44 6.83
N THR A 307 4.95 -15.35 6.24
CA THR A 307 5.80 -14.27 5.74
C THR A 307 6.60 -13.62 6.86
N ILE A 308 5.95 -13.35 8.01
CA ILE A 308 6.63 -12.73 9.14
C ILE A 308 7.63 -13.70 9.81
N GLU A 309 7.32 -14.99 9.87
CA GLU A 309 8.26 -16.02 10.33
C GLU A 309 9.49 -16.10 9.41
N GLU A 310 9.28 -16.11 8.10
CA GLU A 310 10.35 -16.13 7.13
C GLU A 310 11.24 -14.88 7.25
N CYS A 311 10.65 -13.69 7.43
CA CYS A 311 11.39 -12.44 7.70
C CYS A 311 12.26 -12.56 8.96
N VAL A 312 11.68 -13.02 10.07
CA VAL A 312 12.40 -13.22 11.36
C VAL A 312 13.56 -14.20 11.21
N ARG A 313 13.42 -15.24 10.38
CA ARG A 313 14.48 -16.24 10.14
C ARG A 313 15.56 -15.79 9.15
N CYS A 314 15.29 -14.74 8.36
CA CYS A 314 16.22 -14.21 7.36
C CYS A 314 17.11 -13.08 7.90
N VAL A 315 16.66 -12.35 8.92
CA VAL A 315 17.46 -11.29 9.54
C VAL A 315 18.59 -11.84 10.41
N LYS A 316 19.69 -11.10 10.51
CA LYS A 316 20.80 -11.37 11.43
C LYS A 316 20.32 -11.16 12.89
N PRO A 317 21.05 -11.71 13.88
CA PRO A 317 20.87 -11.28 15.27
C PRO A 317 20.94 -9.76 15.40
N PHE A 318 20.04 -9.19 16.18
CA PHE A 318 19.80 -7.75 16.34
C PHE A 318 19.33 -6.99 15.09
N GLY A 319 18.98 -7.71 14.02
CA GLY A 319 18.36 -7.16 12.83
C GLY A 319 16.93 -6.65 13.07
N THR A 320 16.36 -6.01 12.06
CA THR A 320 15.03 -5.38 12.14
C THR A 320 14.05 -5.97 11.15
N VAL A 321 12.84 -6.23 11.60
CA VAL A 321 11.70 -6.63 10.77
C VAL A 321 10.63 -5.54 10.84
N SER A 322 10.18 -5.05 9.70
CA SER A 322 9.09 -4.08 9.58
C SER A 322 7.89 -4.68 8.88
N ILE A 323 6.70 -4.40 9.42
CA ILE A 323 5.41 -4.83 8.88
C ILE A 323 4.69 -3.60 8.37
N ILE A 324 4.57 -3.50 7.04
CA ILE A 324 3.72 -2.51 6.36
C ILE A 324 2.52 -3.16 5.67
N ALA A 325 2.60 -4.45 5.39
CA ALA A 325 1.51 -5.20 4.81
C ALA A 325 0.28 -5.26 5.73
N GLU A 326 -0.87 -5.54 5.13
CA GLU A 326 -2.13 -5.63 5.85
C GLU A 326 -2.25 -6.95 6.61
N TYR A 327 -2.51 -6.84 7.91
CA TYR A 327 -2.90 -7.90 8.82
C TYR A 327 -4.14 -7.43 9.56
N THR A 328 -5.24 -8.15 9.43
CA THR A 328 -6.53 -7.63 9.91
C THR A 328 -6.80 -8.04 11.36
N TYR A 329 -6.27 -9.18 11.77
CA TYR A 329 -6.70 -9.90 12.97
C TYR A 329 -5.53 -10.65 13.62
N LYS A 330 -5.76 -11.90 14.04
CA LYS A 330 -4.79 -12.71 14.75
C LYS A 330 -4.15 -13.70 13.78
N ALA A 331 -2.83 -13.72 13.78
CA ALA A 331 -2.05 -14.82 13.26
C ALA A 331 -1.66 -15.76 14.40
N HIS A 332 -1.70 -17.06 14.15
CA HIS A 332 -1.26 -18.08 15.10
C HIS A 332 0.22 -18.40 14.86
N PHE A 333 0.93 -18.88 15.90
CA PHE A 333 2.34 -19.30 15.82
C PHE A 333 3.37 -18.21 15.51
N PHE A 334 3.13 -16.96 15.93
CA PHE A 334 4.15 -15.92 15.86
C PHE A 334 5.47 -16.38 16.54
N PRO A 335 6.64 -16.25 15.87
CA PRO A 335 7.90 -16.85 16.31
C PRO A 335 8.58 -16.07 17.45
N ILE A 336 7.86 -15.88 18.56
CA ILE A 336 8.30 -15.06 19.70
C ILE A 336 9.64 -15.51 20.29
N GLY A 337 9.91 -16.82 20.29
CA GLY A 337 11.19 -17.37 20.75
C GLY A 337 12.35 -16.94 19.87
N ALA A 338 12.24 -17.08 18.55
CA ALA A 338 13.28 -16.64 17.62
C ALA A 338 13.52 -15.13 17.68
N LEU A 339 12.43 -14.35 17.83
CA LEU A 339 12.51 -12.90 18.02
C LEU A 339 13.31 -12.53 19.27
N MET A 340 13.01 -13.16 20.41
CA MET A 340 13.67 -12.89 21.69
C MET A 340 15.13 -13.36 21.70
N GLU A 341 15.39 -14.61 21.32
CA GLU A 341 16.74 -15.22 21.38
C GLU A 341 17.74 -14.52 20.44
N ASN A 342 17.25 -13.93 19.33
CA ASN A 342 18.10 -13.20 18.38
C ASN A 342 18.07 -11.68 18.61
N GLY A 343 17.36 -11.16 19.61
CA GLY A 343 17.29 -9.72 19.87
C GLY A 343 16.69 -8.90 18.71
N ILE A 344 15.78 -9.48 17.94
CA ILE A 344 15.22 -8.86 16.73
C ILE A 344 14.27 -7.72 17.11
N ARG A 345 14.39 -6.59 16.40
CA ARG A 345 13.46 -5.47 16.52
C ARG A 345 12.28 -5.66 15.59
N LEU A 346 11.07 -5.54 16.12
CA LEU A 346 9.84 -5.52 15.32
C LEU A 346 9.29 -4.11 15.24
N VAL A 347 9.11 -3.62 14.01
CA VAL A 347 8.52 -2.31 13.72
C VAL A 347 7.16 -2.54 13.07
N GLY A 348 6.09 -2.37 13.83
CA GLY A 348 4.74 -2.31 13.28
C GLY A 348 4.51 -0.95 12.65
N SER A 349 4.94 -0.77 11.40
CA SER A 349 4.74 0.49 10.68
C SER A 349 3.25 0.81 10.54
N GLY A 350 2.40 -0.23 10.48
CA GLY A 350 0.95 -0.08 10.59
C GLY A 350 0.35 0.70 9.44
N GLN A 351 -0.86 1.22 9.64
CA GLN A 351 -1.54 2.02 8.62
C GLN A 351 -0.82 3.35 8.42
N THR A 352 -0.48 3.66 7.16
CA THR A 352 0.38 4.79 6.83
C THR A 352 -0.26 6.15 7.15
N PRO A 353 0.43 7.03 7.90
CA PRO A 353 -0.04 8.41 8.10
C PRO A 353 0.33 9.28 6.89
N VAL A 354 -0.40 9.14 5.77
CA VAL A 354 -0.14 9.80 4.47
C VAL A 354 0.18 11.28 4.61
N HIS A 355 -0.63 11.99 5.41
CA HIS A 355 -0.54 13.42 5.66
C HIS A 355 0.84 13.89 6.15
N LYS A 356 1.56 13.00 6.86
CA LYS A 356 2.91 13.25 7.37
C LYS A 356 3.95 13.37 6.25
N TYR A 357 3.71 12.72 5.11
CA TYR A 357 4.74 12.52 4.07
C TYR A 357 4.40 13.13 2.72
N TRP A 358 3.13 13.11 2.30
CA TRP A 358 2.73 13.42 0.92
C TRP A 358 3.19 14.78 0.37
N LYS A 359 3.24 15.85 1.18
CA LYS A 359 3.77 17.17 0.78
C LYS A 359 5.28 17.11 0.51
N HIS A 360 6.01 16.42 1.38
CA HIS A 360 7.44 16.19 1.21
C HIS A 360 7.72 15.30 0.00
N LEU A 361 6.95 14.22 -0.17
CA LEU A 361 7.06 13.31 -1.31
C LEU A 361 6.75 13.99 -2.63
N LEU A 362 5.70 14.82 -2.68
CA LEU A 362 5.37 15.63 -3.84
C LEU A 362 6.56 16.53 -4.21
N LYS A 363 7.05 17.33 -3.25
CA LYS A 363 8.07 18.36 -3.50
C LYS A 363 9.47 17.79 -3.78
N GLU A 364 9.88 16.78 -3.01
CA GLU A 364 11.28 16.32 -2.99
C GLU A 364 11.53 15.10 -3.86
N PHE A 365 10.47 14.36 -4.25
CA PHE A 365 10.60 13.12 -5.01
C PHE A 365 9.85 13.14 -6.33
N VAL A 366 8.53 13.37 -6.29
CA VAL A 366 7.68 13.19 -7.48
C VAL A 366 7.80 14.35 -8.46
N LEU A 367 7.61 15.59 -8.00
CA LEU A 367 7.68 16.79 -8.85
C LEU A 367 9.05 16.97 -9.53
N PRO A 368 10.21 16.79 -8.85
CA PRO A 368 11.52 16.91 -9.50
C PRO A 368 11.93 15.65 -10.29
N GLY A 369 11.07 14.62 -10.39
CA GLY A 369 11.36 13.40 -11.14
C GLY A 369 12.38 12.44 -10.49
N ARG A 370 12.70 12.62 -9.20
CA ARG A 370 13.57 11.67 -8.45
C ARG A 370 12.88 10.33 -8.19
N LEU A 371 11.55 10.33 -8.18
CA LEU A 371 10.70 9.15 -8.22
C LEU A 371 9.64 9.38 -9.30
N ASP A 372 9.49 8.41 -10.21
CA ASP A 372 8.43 8.43 -11.21
C ASP A 372 7.49 7.23 -10.98
N PRO A 373 6.36 7.40 -10.25
CA PRO A 373 5.42 6.31 -10.01
C PRO A 373 4.82 5.73 -11.30
N LEU A 374 4.62 6.55 -12.34
CA LEU A 374 4.08 6.10 -13.61
C LEU A 374 4.99 5.05 -14.24
N ASP A 375 6.28 5.37 -14.41
CA ASP A 375 7.25 4.44 -14.96
C ASP A 375 7.47 3.21 -14.05
N LEU A 376 7.46 3.42 -12.73
CA LEU A 376 7.88 2.38 -11.79
C LEU A 376 6.83 1.30 -11.58
N ILE A 377 5.54 1.64 -11.51
CA ILE A 377 4.49 0.69 -11.08
C ILE A 377 3.28 0.58 -12.01
N VAL A 378 3.00 1.58 -12.86
CA VAL A 378 1.81 1.57 -13.70
C VAL A 378 2.05 0.70 -14.93
N THR A 379 1.33 -0.41 -15.04
CA THR A 379 1.51 -1.34 -16.16
C THR A 379 0.34 -1.40 -17.12
N HIS A 380 -0.85 -1.03 -16.67
CA HIS A 380 -2.06 -1.15 -17.47
C HIS A 380 -2.94 0.09 -17.32
N ARG A 381 -3.76 0.35 -18.33
CA ARG A 381 -4.78 1.39 -18.30
C ARG A 381 -6.14 0.79 -18.64
N PHE A 382 -7.17 1.11 -17.87
CA PHE A 382 -8.54 0.67 -18.13
C PHE A 382 -9.49 1.85 -18.04
N ARG A 383 -10.65 1.76 -18.69
CA ARG A 383 -11.73 2.72 -18.46
C ARG A 383 -12.46 2.39 -17.16
N LEU A 384 -13.08 3.39 -16.56
CA LEU A 384 -13.91 3.22 -15.36
C LEU A 384 -14.99 2.14 -15.55
N GLU A 385 -15.61 2.07 -16.73
CA GLU A 385 -16.60 1.04 -17.10
C GLU A 385 -16.05 -0.38 -17.01
N ASP A 386 -14.74 -0.56 -17.18
CA ASP A 386 -14.05 -1.84 -17.25
C ASP A 386 -13.42 -2.25 -15.91
N THR A 387 -13.61 -1.45 -14.86
CA THR A 387 -12.95 -1.67 -13.55
C THR A 387 -13.25 -3.07 -12.99
N ALA A 388 -14.50 -3.55 -13.10
CA ALA A 388 -14.85 -4.90 -12.65
C ALA A 388 -14.04 -6.01 -13.36
N ARG A 389 -13.72 -5.81 -14.64
CA ARG A 389 -12.86 -6.72 -15.41
C ARG A 389 -11.40 -6.61 -14.96
N ALA A 390 -10.91 -5.40 -14.68
CA ALA A 390 -9.57 -5.21 -14.13
C ALA A 390 -9.39 -5.95 -12.78
N TYR A 391 -10.40 -5.90 -11.90
CA TYR A 391 -10.42 -6.71 -10.66
C TYR A 391 -10.28 -8.21 -10.94
N GLU A 392 -11.05 -8.74 -11.90
CA GLU A 392 -10.97 -10.15 -12.26
C GLU A 392 -9.58 -10.55 -12.77
N LEU A 393 -8.98 -9.73 -13.64
CA LEU A 393 -7.67 -9.99 -14.21
C LEU A 393 -6.56 -9.92 -13.15
N MET A 394 -6.60 -8.92 -12.27
CA MET A 394 -5.67 -8.80 -11.13
C MET A 394 -5.80 -9.97 -10.17
N ASN A 395 -7.04 -10.33 -9.78
CA ASN A 395 -7.30 -11.45 -8.87
C ASN A 395 -6.79 -12.79 -9.43
N LYS A 396 -6.86 -12.97 -10.75
CA LYS A 396 -6.36 -14.18 -11.44
C LYS A 396 -4.88 -14.09 -11.83
N HIS A 397 -4.16 -13.03 -11.43
CA HIS A 397 -2.76 -12.78 -11.82
C HIS A 397 -2.53 -12.91 -13.34
N ARG A 398 -3.44 -12.37 -14.16
CA ARG A 398 -3.32 -12.43 -15.63
C ARG A 398 -2.61 -11.21 -16.18
N TYR A 399 -1.85 -11.43 -17.25
CA TYR A 399 -1.20 -10.40 -18.06
C TYR A 399 -0.19 -9.51 -17.31
N GLY A 400 0.30 -9.94 -16.14
CA GLY A 400 1.31 -9.18 -15.39
C GLY A 400 0.83 -7.80 -14.92
N ILE A 401 -0.45 -7.66 -14.56
CA ILE A 401 -0.96 -6.41 -13.99
C ILE A 401 -0.31 -6.18 -12.61
N ILE A 402 0.42 -5.07 -12.48
CA ILE A 402 1.07 -4.64 -11.23
C ILE A 402 0.22 -3.55 -10.59
N LYS A 403 0.04 -2.43 -11.29
CA LYS A 403 -0.85 -1.33 -10.89
C LYS A 403 -1.59 -0.81 -12.13
N PRO A 404 -2.93 -0.87 -12.17
CA PRO A 404 -3.69 -0.28 -13.26
C PRO A 404 -4.01 1.20 -12.98
N PHE A 405 -3.87 2.06 -13.98
CA PHE A 405 -4.52 3.37 -13.98
C PHE A 405 -5.93 3.21 -14.54
N ILE A 406 -6.94 3.61 -13.78
CA ILE A 406 -8.34 3.60 -14.19
C ILE A 406 -8.73 5.02 -14.59
N GLU A 407 -8.90 5.24 -15.89
CA GLU A 407 -9.31 6.53 -16.44
C GLU A 407 -10.83 6.70 -16.40
N THR A 408 -11.27 7.93 -16.13
CA THR A 408 -12.68 8.32 -16.16
C THR A 408 -12.92 9.20 -17.38
N LYS A 409 -14.18 9.56 -17.63
CA LYS A 409 -14.53 10.55 -18.68
C LYS A 409 -13.98 11.94 -18.40
N ALA A 410 -13.55 12.22 -17.17
CA ALA A 410 -12.92 13.47 -16.79
C ALA A 410 -11.38 13.42 -16.83
N SER A 411 -10.78 12.28 -17.17
CA SER A 411 -9.33 12.17 -17.36
C SER A 411 -8.84 13.08 -18.47
N GLY A 412 -7.64 13.65 -18.26
CA GLY A 412 -6.91 14.33 -19.32
C GLY A 412 -6.40 13.35 -20.38
N THR A 413 -5.73 13.89 -21.40
CA THR A 413 -5.02 13.07 -22.38
C THR A 413 -3.89 12.28 -21.68
N PRO A 414 -3.74 10.97 -21.94
CA PRO A 414 -2.64 10.18 -21.39
C PRO A 414 -1.29 10.83 -21.67
N VAL A 415 -0.49 11.03 -20.62
CA VAL A 415 0.86 11.58 -20.77
C VAL A 415 1.83 10.54 -21.34
N GLU A 416 2.94 11.01 -21.93
CA GLU A 416 4.01 10.15 -22.44
C GLU A 416 4.48 9.14 -21.38
N GLY A 417 4.70 7.88 -21.81
CA GLY A 417 5.03 6.76 -20.93
C GLY A 417 3.82 6.08 -20.29
N SER A 418 2.61 6.65 -20.38
CA SER A 418 1.41 5.98 -19.93
C SER A 418 1.09 4.73 -20.77
N PRO A 419 0.65 3.62 -20.15
CA PRO A 419 0.12 2.50 -20.89
C PRO A 419 -1.08 2.92 -21.74
N VAL A 420 -1.16 2.35 -22.95
CA VAL A 420 -2.38 2.43 -23.77
C VAL A 420 -3.52 1.68 -23.10
N LEU A 421 -4.75 1.96 -23.54
CA LEU A 421 -5.92 1.24 -23.06
C LEU A 421 -5.76 -0.27 -23.26
N THR A 422 -5.95 -1.01 -22.18
CA THR A 422 -5.82 -2.46 -22.14
C THR A 422 -6.98 -3.10 -22.90
N PRO A 423 -6.70 -3.93 -23.92
CA PRO A 423 -7.74 -4.72 -24.57
C PRO A 423 -8.39 -5.71 -23.60
N LEU A 424 -9.72 -5.83 -23.64
CA LEU A 424 -10.46 -6.70 -22.71
C LEU A 424 -10.63 -8.16 -23.21
N VAL A 425 -10.08 -8.45 -24.40
CA VAL A 425 -10.27 -9.68 -25.18
C VAL A 425 -9.72 -10.93 -24.49
#